data_AF-A0A2A4U3R1-F1
#
_entry.id   AF-A0A2A4U3R1-F1
#
_cell.length_a   1.000
_cell.length_b   1.000
_cell.length_c   1.000
_cell.angle_alpha   90.00
_cell.angle_beta   90.00
_cell.angle_gamma   90.00
#
_symmetry.space_group_name_H-M   'P 1'
#
loop_
_entity.id
_entity.type
_entity.pdbx_description
1 polymer ?
#
loop_
_entity_poly.entity_id
_entity_poly.type
_entity_poly.pdbx_seq_one_letter_code
_entity_poly.pdbx_strand_id
1 'polypeptide(L)'
;MEVVRWWQQFSGQAIVGDKTGQELKMLPARIEAFGLVAKASPDAQVLVPNNPRQRRYGDNPYQGYDTSRRPFLFQGDLPDDINPMMRVVAVDDQAWTLPLLRKRGKIEKGDLVLEWSAGQNSALDTRKISKGRDVGNVVVRRRTDVGLVDVVHHITFAFVFHAFKPKGVLIQ
;
A
#
# COMPACT_ATOMS: atom_id res chain seq x y z
N MET A 1 6.15 -34.19 5.89
CA MET A 1 6.72 -32.89 5.45
C MET A 1 5.57 -31.95 5.20
N GLU A 2 5.66 -30.71 5.68
CA GLU A 2 4.65 -29.68 5.43
C GLU A 2 4.77 -29.18 3.98
N VAL A 3 3.65 -29.04 3.27
CA VAL A 3 3.64 -28.49 1.90
C VAL A 3 3.76 -26.97 2.00
N VAL A 4 4.93 -26.44 1.66
CA VAL A 4 5.17 -24.99 1.67
C VAL A 4 4.53 -24.36 0.42
N ARG A 5 3.71 -23.35 0.63
CA ARG A 5 3.06 -22.56 -0.42
C ARG A 5 3.36 -21.09 -0.22
N TRP A 6 3.93 -20.42 -1.23
CA TRP A 6 4.19 -18.98 -1.16
C TRP A 6 3.32 -18.23 -2.17
N TRP A 7 2.67 -17.17 -1.68
CA TRP A 7 1.77 -16.33 -2.45
C TRP A 7 2.37 -14.93 -2.55
N GLN A 8 2.43 -14.38 -3.75
CA GLN A 8 2.94 -13.03 -4.00
C GLN A 8 1.91 -12.01 -3.53
N GLN A 9 2.30 -11.14 -2.58
CA GLN A 9 1.39 -10.20 -1.93
C GLN A 9 0.68 -9.23 -2.89
N PHE A 10 1.34 -8.81 -3.98
CA PHE A 10 0.81 -7.83 -4.92
C PHE A 10 -0.23 -8.44 -5.87
N SER A 11 0.06 -9.62 -6.44
CA SER A 11 -0.83 -10.26 -7.42
C SER A 11 -1.79 -11.28 -6.81
N GLY A 12 -1.51 -11.79 -5.61
CA GLY A 12 -2.22 -12.93 -5.04
C GLY A 12 -1.85 -14.27 -5.70
N GLN A 13 -0.86 -14.31 -6.59
CA GLN A 13 -0.46 -15.52 -7.31
C GLN A 13 0.43 -16.43 -6.45
N ALA A 14 0.17 -17.74 -6.46
CA ALA A 14 1.08 -18.73 -5.90
C ALA A 14 2.31 -18.91 -6.80
N ILE A 15 3.49 -18.80 -6.19
CA ILE A 15 4.79 -18.88 -6.87
C ILE A 15 5.65 -20.08 -6.42
N VAL A 16 5.28 -20.74 -5.32
CA VAL A 16 5.93 -21.95 -4.81
C VAL A 16 4.87 -22.94 -4.34
N GLY A 17 5.08 -24.23 -4.64
CA GLY A 17 4.27 -25.35 -4.16
C GLY A 17 3.28 -25.91 -5.19
N ASP A 18 2.37 -26.75 -4.72
CA ASP A 18 1.34 -27.45 -5.51
C ASP A 18 0.23 -26.53 -6.06
N LYS A 19 0.21 -25.27 -5.62
CA LYS A 19 -0.77 -24.26 -6.05
C LYS A 19 -0.20 -23.27 -7.07
N THR A 20 1.06 -23.40 -7.50
CA THR A 20 1.71 -22.45 -8.42
C THR A 20 0.83 -22.15 -9.64
N GLY A 21 0.71 -20.86 -9.96
CA GLY A 21 -0.14 -20.36 -11.04
C GLY A 21 -1.59 -20.05 -10.64
N GLN A 22 -2.05 -20.50 -9.47
CA GLN A 22 -3.36 -20.10 -8.94
C GLN A 22 -3.30 -18.71 -8.31
N GLU A 23 -4.45 -18.02 -8.27
CA GLU A 23 -4.58 -16.68 -7.69
C GLU A 23 -5.61 -16.66 -6.56
N LEU A 24 -5.29 -15.93 -5.49
CA LEU A 24 -6.24 -15.64 -4.41
C LEU A 24 -7.19 -14.51 -4.80
N LYS A 25 -8.42 -14.59 -4.32
CA LYS A 25 -9.33 -13.45 -4.35
C LYS A 25 -8.80 -12.35 -3.45
N MET A 26 -8.39 -11.23 -4.05
CA MET A 26 -7.96 -10.06 -3.32
C MET A 26 -9.16 -9.40 -2.62
N LEU A 27 -8.97 -8.99 -1.37
CA LEU A 27 -9.94 -8.23 -0.58
C LEU A 27 -9.44 -6.79 -0.40
N PRO A 28 -10.32 -5.79 -0.46
CA PRO A 28 -9.95 -4.43 -0.11
C PRO A 28 -9.38 -4.36 1.31
N ALA A 29 -8.24 -3.71 1.47
CA ALA A 29 -7.60 -3.46 2.75
C ALA A 29 -7.02 -2.04 2.74
N ARG A 30 -7.07 -1.37 3.90
CA ARG A 30 -6.55 -0.02 4.07
C ARG A 30 -5.39 -0.02 5.06
N ILE A 31 -4.43 0.86 4.81
CA ILE A 31 -3.48 1.28 5.83
C ILE A 31 -4.07 2.55 6.44
N GLU A 32 -4.24 2.56 7.76
CA GLU A 32 -4.83 3.68 8.48
C GLU A 32 -4.01 4.03 9.72
N ALA A 33 -4.02 5.30 10.11
CA ALA A 33 -3.47 5.72 11.39
C ALA A 33 -4.26 5.06 12.54
N PHE A 34 -3.54 4.42 13.46
CA PHE A 34 -4.16 3.69 14.58
C PHE A 34 -5.15 4.54 15.40
N GLY A 35 -4.82 5.81 15.64
CA GLY A 35 -5.71 6.73 16.38
C GLY A 35 -7.03 7.02 15.67
N LEU A 36 -7.06 6.96 14.33
CA LEU A 36 -8.30 7.11 13.56
C LEU A 36 -9.17 5.87 13.69
N VAL A 37 -8.58 4.68 13.57
CA VAL A 37 -9.30 3.41 13.75
C VAL A 37 -9.84 3.29 15.17
N ALA A 38 -9.04 3.59 16.20
CA ALA A 38 -9.48 3.54 17.59
C ALA A 38 -10.65 4.50 17.88
N LYS A 39 -10.71 5.65 17.18
CA LYS A 39 -11.81 6.61 17.29
C LYS A 39 -13.06 6.17 16.52
N ALA A 40 -12.88 5.65 15.30
CA ALA A 40 -13.97 5.29 14.40
C ALA A 40 -14.56 3.91 14.70
N SER A 41 -13.80 3.02 15.33
CA SER A 41 -14.19 1.65 15.65
C SER A 41 -13.61 1.25 17.02
N PRO A 42 -14.19 1.72 18.13
CA PRO A 42 -13.69 1.47 19.48
C PRO A 42 -13.59 -0.02 19.84
N ASP A 43 -14.45 -0.85 19.24
CA ASP A 43 -14.50 -2.30 19.46
C ASP A 43 -13.61 -3.11 18.50
N ALA A 44 -12.84 -2.44 17.63
CA ALA A 44 -11.94 -3.11 16.70
C ALA A 44 -10.88 -3.91 17.46
N GLN A 45 -10.74 -5.18 17.09
CA GLN A 45 -9.72 -6.05 17.70
C GLN A 45 -8.35 -5.77 17.09
N VAL A 46 -7.34 -5.66 17.96
CA VAL A 46 -5.95 -5.48 17.56
C VAL A 46 -5.20 -6.78 17.79
N LEU A 47 -4.64 -7.34 16.72
CA LEU A 47 -3.77 -8.52 16.85
C LEU A 47 -2.46 -8.10 17.52
N VAL A 48 -2.19 -8.69 18.69
CA VAL A 48 -0.95 -8.48 19.45
C VAL A 48 0.04 -9.62 19.17
N PRO A 49 1.36 -9.37 19.23
CA PRO A 49 2.36 -10.39 18.97
C PRO A 49 2.30 -11.43 20.09
N ASN A 50 2.40 -12.70 19.73
CA ASN A 50 2.53 -13.81 20.67
C ASN A 50 3.80 -13.72 21.54
N ASN A 51 4.83 -13.00 21.07
CA ASN A 51 6.00 -12.65 21.86
C ASN A 51 6.16 -11.11 21.95
N PRO A 52 5.83 -10.47 23.08
CA PRO A 52 5.91 -9.01 23.23
C PRO A 52 7.35 -8.46 23.18
N ARG A 53 8.37 -9.32 23.30
CA ARG A 53 9.78 -8.94 23.22
C ARG A 53 10.35 -8.99 21.80
N GLN A 54 9.61 -9.55 20.84
CA GLN A 54 10.14 -9.82 19.50
C GLN A 54 10.39 -8.54 18.68
N ARG A 55 9.54 -7.52 18.83
CA ARG A 55 9.82 -6.17 18.33
C ARG A 55 8.91 -5.13 18.97
N ARG A 56 9.45 -3.94 19.24
CA ARG A 56 8.65 -2.80 19.70
C ARG A 56 7.77 -2.30 18.55
N TYR A 57 6.48 -2.09 18.81
CA TYR A 57 5.61 -1.37 17.88
C TYR A 57 6.11 0.07 17.69
N GLY A 58 5.86 0.63 16.51
CA GLY A 58 6.27 1.99 16.17
C GLY A 58 7.74 2.14 15.78
N ASP A 59 8.52 1.07 15.77
CA ASP A 59 9.93 1.05 15.44
C ASP A 59 10.16 0.46 14.04
N ASN A 60 10.52 1.32 13.07
CA ASN A 60 10.82 0.97 11.68
C ASN A 60 12.22 0.34 11.56
N PRO A 61 12.37 -0.87 11.01
CA PRO A 61 13.68 -1.48 10.76
C PRO A 61 14.34 -1.06 9.44
N TYR A 62 13.59 -0.46 8.53
CA TYR A 62 14.00 -0.03 7.20
C TYR A 62 14.03 1.50 7.18
N GLN A 63 14.84 2.08 8.06
CA GLN A 63 14.99 3.52 8.14
C GLN A 63 15.49 4.10 6.80
N GLY A 64 14.91 5.21 6.38
CA GLY A 64 15.26 5.94 5.17
C GLY A 64 14.76 5.30 3.89
N TYR A 65 13.96 4.23 3.97
CA TYR A 65 13.54 3.54 2.76
C TYR A 65 12.55 4.35 1.93
N ASP A 66 11.58 5.03 2.57
CA ASP A 66 10.60 5.90 1.88
C ASP A 66 11.26 7.10 1.18
N THR A 67 12.45 7.50 1.63
CA THR A 67 13.21 8.62 1.08
C THR A 67 14.44 8.17 0.28
N SER A 68 14.60 6.85 0.09
CA SER A 68 15.68 6.30 -0.72
C SER A 68 15.55 6.74 -2.17
N ARG A 69 16.68 6.82 -2.87
CA ARG A 69 16.69 7.07 -4.33
C ARG A 69 16.39 5.81 -5.15
N ARG A 70 16.61 4.63 -4.57
CA ARG A 70 16.44 3.33 -5.23
C ARG A 70 15.96 2.25 -4.25
N PRO A 71 15.18 1.27 -4.72
CA PRO A 71 14.82 0.13 -3.91
C PRO A 71 16.04 -0.75 -3.62
N PHE A 72 16.36 -1.02 -2.36
CA PHE A 72 17.43 -1.96 -2.01
C PHE A 72 16.94 -3.40 -2.26
N LEU A 73 17.85 -4.32 -2.63
CA LEU A 73 17.57 -5.73 -3.00
C LEU A 73 16.69 -5.96 -4.24
N PHE A 74 16.12 -4.93 -4.85
CA PHE A 74 15.46 -5.05 -6.15
C PHE A 74 16.48 -4.96 -7.28
N GLN A 75 16.46 -5.93 -8.20
CA GLN A 75 17.40 -6.03 -9.33
C GLN A 75 16.69 -5.95 -10.70
N GLY A 76 15.39 -5.67 -10.73
CA GLY A 76 14.64 -5.50 -11.98
C GLY A 76 14.72 -4.09 -12.55
N ASP A 77 14.04 -3.89 -13.67
CA ASP A 77 13.97 -2.59 -14.35
C ASP A 77 13.20 -1.56 -13.52
N LEU A 78 13.68 -0.32 -13.56
CA LEU A 78 13.09 0.82 -12.87
C LEU A 78 12.38 1.71 -13.90
N PRO A 79 11.31 2.41 -13.49
CA PRO A 79 10.66 3.37 -14.37
C PRO A 79 11.60 4.54 -14.68
N ASP A 80 11.62 4.97 -15.94
CA ASP A 80 12.48 6.07 -16.42
C ASP A 80 11.86 7.46 -16.19
N ASP A 81 10.53 7.55 -16.12
CA ASP A 81 9.75 8.78 -16.14
C ASP A 81 9.30 9.28 -14.76
N ILE A 82 9.63 8.55 -13.69
CA ILE A 82 9.29 8.90 -12.32
C ILE A 82 10.35 8.42 -11.32
N ASN A 83 10.49 9.12 -10.19
CA ASN A 83 11.26 8.60 -9.06
C ASN A 83 10.73 7.19 -8.68
N PRO A 84 11.56 6.14 -8.73
CA PRO A 84 11.13 4.77 -8.45
C PRO A 84 10.51 4.60 -7.06
N MET A 85 10.97 5.40 -6.09
CA MET A 85 10.49 5.42 -4.71
C MET A 85 9.33 6.40 -4.49
N MET A 86 8.73 6.96 -5.55
CA MET A 86 7.51 7.76 -5.41
C MET A 86 6.37 6.86 -4.95
N ARG A 87 5.68 7.26 -3.87
CA ARG A 87 4.45 6.56 -3.47
C ARG A 87 3.35 6.78 -4.49
N VAL A 88 2.66 5.69 -4.82
CA VAL A 88 1.51 5.69 -5.72
C VAL A 88 0.36 4.91 -5.09
N VAL A 89 -0.86 5.30 -5.44
CA VAL A 89 -2.08 4.57 -5.16
C VAL A 89 -2.44 3.82 -6.43
N ALA A 90 -2.17 2.51 -6.46
CA ALA A 90 -2.46 1.64 -7.60
C ALA A 90 -3.83 0.99 -7.44
N VAL A 91 -4.66 1.10 -8.48
CA VAL A 91 -6.01 0.51 -8.58
C VAL A 91 -6.15 -0.04 -10.00
N ASP A 92 -6.41 -1.34 -10.11
CA ASP A 92 -6.43 -2.07 -11.38
C ASP A 92 -5.12 -1.85 -12.19
N ASP A 93 -5.23 -1.29 -13.39
CA ASP A 93 -4.09 -0.96 -14.28
C ASP A 93 -3.74 0.53 -14.26
N GLN A 94 -4.13 1.26 -13.22
CA GLN A 94 -3.86 2.69 -13.07
C GLN A 94 -3.18 2.98 -11.73
N ALA A 95 -2.33 4.00 -11.71
CA ALA A 95 -1.73 4.48 -10.47
C ALA A 95 -1.68 6.00 -10.42
N TRP A 96 -2.03 6.58 -9.27
CA TRP A 96 -1.93 8.02 -9.00
C TRP A 96 -0.77 8.29 -8.06
N THR A 97 0.06 9.28 -8.36
CA THR A 97 1.10 9.67 -7.40
C THR A 97 0.46 10.21 -6.11
N LEU A 98 1.00 9.82 -4.97
CA LEU A 98 0.52 10.28 -3.67
C LEU A 98 0.62 11.81 -3.54
N PRO A 99 1.66 12.50 -4.04
CA PRO A 99 1.67 13.97 -4.08
C PRO A 99 0.52 14.58 -4.88
N LEU A 100 0.15 14.01 -6.03
CA LEU A 100 -1.01 14.46 -6.81
C LEU A 100 -2.29 14.34 -5.99
N LEU A 101 -2.53 13.15 -5.42
CA LEU A 101 -3.73 12.90 -4.63
C LEU A 101 -3.77 13.82 -3.40
N ARG A 102 -2.66 13.99 -2.69
CA ARG A 102 -2.54 14.92 -1.55
C ARG A 102 -2.85 16.36 -1.95
N LYS A 103 -2.35 16.82 -3.11
CA LYS A 103 -2.59 18.18 -3.62
C LYS A 103 -4.06 18.42 -3.95
N ARG A 104 -4.74 17.41 -4.50
CA ARG A 104 -6.15 17.50 -4.90
C ARG A 104 -7.12 17.26 -3.75
N GLY A 105 -6.71 16.49 -2.73
CA GLY A 105 -7.55 16.03 -1.62
C GLY A 105 -8.55 14.94 -2.04
N LYS A 106 -9.13 15.06 -3.23
CA LYS A 106 -10.03 14.08 -3.85
C LYS A 106 -9.78 14.00 -5.36
N ILE A 107 -9.78 12.79 -5.91
CA ILE A 107 -9.74 12.53 -7.34
C ILE A 107 -10.91 11.63 -7.71
N GLU A 108 -11.68 12.02 -8.71
CA GLU A 108 -12.75 11.21 -9.29
C GLU A 108 -12.39 10.88 -10.75
N LYS A 109 -12.41 9.59 -11.12
CA LYS A 109 -12.13 9.12 -12.48
C LYS A 109 -13.06 7.97 -12.84
N GLY A 110 -14.04 8.25 -13.71
CA GLY A 110 -15.12 7.30 -13.98
C GLY A 110 -15.91 7.03 -12.70
N ASP A 111 -16.01 5.76 -12.30
CA ASP A 111 -16.63 5.34 -11.06
C ASP A 111 -15.69 5.35 -9.85
N LEU A 112 -14.38 5.54 -10.05
CA LEU A 112 -13.39 5.57 -8.96
C LEU A 112 -13.40 6.92 -8.24
N VAL A 113 -13.34 6.84 -6.91
CA VAL A 113 -13.19 7.95 -5.98
C VAL A 113 -12.00 7.66 -5.07
N LEU A 114 -10.95 8.47 -5.19
CA LEU A 114 -9.77 8.45 -4.33
C LEU A 114 -9.80 9.68 -3.43
N GLU A 115 -9.59 9.49 -2.14
CA GLU A 115 -9.56 10.56 -1.14
C GLU A 115 -8.31 10.46 -0.29
N TRP A 116 -7.77 11.61 0.10
CA TRP A 116 -6.62 11.71 0.98
C TRP A 116 -6.90 12.64 2.14
N SER A 117 -6.47 12.24 3.33
CA SER A 117 -6.49 13.06 4.54
C SER A 117 -5.17 12.94 5.30
N ALA A 118 -4.77 14.00 5.97
CA ALA A 118 -3.53 14.04 6.75
C ALA A 118 -3.58 13.09 7.96
N GLY A 119 -2.42 12.81 8.55
CA GLY A 119 -2.31 12.21 9.88
C GLY A 119 -1.84 10.76 9.93
N GLN A 120 -1.32 10.21 8.84
CA GLN A 120 -0.68 8.89 8.84
C GLN A 120 0.80 9.03 8.49
N ASN A 121 1.66 8.71 9.44
CA ASN A 121 3.09 8.75 9.18
C ASN A 121 3.56 7.52 8.39
N SER A 122 4.62 7.71 7.63
CA SER A 122 5.30 6.62 6.96
C SER A 122 5.91 5.62 7.95
N ALA A 123 5.58 4.35 7.77
CA ALA A 123 6.24 3.24 8.47
C ALA A 123 7.68 2.97 8.00
N LEU A 124 8.14 3.65 6.94
CA LEU A 124 9.39 3.37 6.21
C LEU A 124 10.35 4.56 6.16
N ASP A 125 10.00 5.68 6.80
CA ASP A 125 10.79 6.91 6.77
C ASP A 125 11.81 6.96 7.92
N THR A 126 11.42 7.39 9.12
CA THR A 126 12.34 7.47 10.27
C THR A 126 12.34 6.19 11.11
N ARG A 127 13.36 6.00 11.97
CA ARG A 127 13.46 4.85 12.90
C ARG A 127 12.22 4.73 13.81
N LYS A 128 11.71 5.85 14.32
CA LYS A 128 10.44 5.91 15.05
C LYS A 128 9.35 6.35 14.09
N ILE A 129 8.33 5.53 13.86
CA ILE A 129 7.24 5.81 12.90
C ILE A 129 6.50 7.11 13.26
N SER A 130 6.35 7.41 14.55
CA SER A 130 5.73 8.66 15.02
C SER A 130 6.48 9.93 14.62
N LYS A 131 7.73 9.83 14.16
CA LYS A 131 8.54 10.96 13.66
C LYS A 131 8.66 10.98 12.13
N GLY A 132 8.04 10.03 11.44
CA GLY A 132 8.11 9.94 9.98
C GLY A 132 7.25 11.01 9.32
N ARG A 133 7.55 11.31 8.06
CA ARG A 133 6.73 12.16 7.21
C ARG A 133 5.28 11.68 7.15
N ASP A 134 4.36 12.64 7.03
CA ASP A 134 2.96 12.36 6.77
C ASP A 134 2.78 11.88 5.32
N VAL A 135 2.35 10.64 5.17
CA VAL A 135 1.91 10.04 3.91
C VAL A 135 0.38 10.05 3.78
N GLY A 136 -0.31 10.40 4.86
CA GLY A 136 -1.76 10.49 4.95
C GLY A 136 -2.50 9.17 4.79
N ASN A 137 -3.78 9.23 5.11
CA ASN A 137 -4.72 8.14 4.97
C ASN A 137 -5.34 8.24 3.58
N VAL A 138 -5.41 7.11 2.87
CA VAL A 138 -6.01 7.03 1.54
C VAL A 138 -7.22 6.13 1.61
N VAL A 139 -8.33 6.61 1.06
CA VAL A 139 -9.55 5.81 0.85
C VAL A 139 -9.79 5.73 -0.65
N VAL A 140 -9.99 4.50 -1.15
CA VAL A 140 -10.30 4.23 -2.55
C VAL A 140 -11.60 3.46 -2.62
N ARG A 141 -12.59 4.02 -3.32
CA ARG A 141 -13.93 3.44 -3.46
C ARG A 141 -14.40 3.50 -4.91
N ARG A 142 -15.31 2.60 -5.29
CA ARG A 142 -16.06 2.66 -6.55
C ARG A 142 -17.51 3.05 -6.29
N ARG A 143 -18.08 3.85 -7.19
CA ARG A 143 -19.52 4.14 -7.25
C ARG A 143 -20.24 2.93 -7.83
N THR A 144 -21.20 2.42 -7.08
CA THR A 144 -22.07 1.31 -7.46
C THR A 144 -23.52 1.71 -7.23
N ASP A 145 -24.47 0.89 -7.69
CA ASP A 145 -25.90 1.14 -7.48
C ASP A 145 -26.29 1.21 -6.00
N VAL A 146 -25.48 0.61 -5.11
CA VAL A 146 -25.66 0.61 -3.65
C VAL A 146 -24.80 1.66 -2.93
N GLY A 147 -24.13 2.55 -3.68
CA GLY A 147 -23.30 3.61 -3.14
C GLY A 147 -21.79 3.37 -3.31
N LEU A 148 -20.98 3.98 -2.45
CA LEU A 148 -19.52 3.89 -2.49
C LEU A 148 -19.03 2.64 -1.75
N VAL A 149 -18.34 1.74 -2.47
CA VAL A 149 -17.81 0.48 -1.94
C VAL A 149 -16.28 0.46 -2.05
N ASP A 150 -15.60 -0.05 -1.03
CA ASP A 150 -14.15 -0.20 -1.05
C ASP A 150 -13.66 -1.10 -2.18
N VAL A 151 -12.54 -0.72 -2.78
CA VAL A 151 -11.92 -1.47 -3.88
C VAL A 151 -10.51 -1.93 -3.49
N VAL A 152 -10.09 -3.05 -4.07
CA VAL A 152 -8.72 -3.54 -3.97
C VAL A 152 -7.80 -2.46 -4.54
N HIS A 153 -6.85 -2.02 -3.73
CA HIS A 153 -5.86 -1.04 -4.13
C HIS A 153 -4.56 -1.27 -3.34
N HIS A 154 -3.46 -0.74 -3.85
CA HIS A 154 -2.17 -0.80 -3.21
C HIS A 154 -1.59 0.61 -3.04
N ILE A 155 -1.25 0.98 -1.82
CA ILE A 155 -0.36 2.13 -1.56
C ILE A 155 1.07 1.60 -1.60
N THR A 156 1.72 1.75 -2.75
CA THR A 156 3.04 1.15 -3.04
C THR A 156 4.01 2.20 -3.59
N PHE A 157 5.19 1.78 -4.01
CA PHE A 157 6.15 2.62 -4.73
C PHE A 157 6.02 2.44 -6.25
N ALA A 158 6.37 3.48 -7.01
CA ALA A 158 6.28 3.49 -8.47
C ALA A 158 7.01 2.31 -9.12
N PHE A 159 8.18 1.92 -8.60
CA PHE A 159 8.92 0.76 -9.12
C PHE A 159 8.14 -0.56 -8.98
N VAL A 160 7.36 -0.71 -7.90
CA VAL A 160 6.52 -1.91 -7.70
C VAL A 160 5.38 -1.92 -8.70
N PHE A 161 4.72 -0.78 -8.90
CA PHE A 161 3.68 -0.67 -9.93
C PHE A 161 4.24 -0.96 -11.33
N HIS A 162 5.40 -0.40 -11.66
CA HIS A 162 6.09 -0.67 -12.92
C HIS A 162 6.39 -2.17 -13.12
N ALA A 163 6.95 -2.84 -12.10
CA ALA A 163 7.31 -4.24 -12.17
C ALA A 163 6.10 -5.18 -12.34
N PHE A 164 4.98 -4.89 -11.66
CA PHE A 164 3.81 -5.77 -11.68
C PHE A 164 2.73 -5.35 -12.69
N LYS A 165 2.76 -4.11 -13.18
CA LYS A 165 1.82 -3.54 -14.14
C LYS A 165 2.59 -2.78 -15.24
N PRO A 166 3.40 -3.47 -16.07
CA PRO A 166 4.26 -2.82 -17.06
C PRO A 166 3.49 -2.07 -18.16
N LYS A 167 2.20 -2.40 -18.37
CA LYS A 167 1.29 -1.70 -19.28
C LYS A 167 0.34 -0.74 -18.57
N GLY A 168 0.52 -0.56 -17.26
CA GLY A 168 -0.32 0.29 -16.43
C GLY A 168 -0.09 1.77 -16.71
N VAL A 169 -1.11 2.58 -16.45
CA VAL A 169 -1.08 4.03 -16.67
C VAL A 169 -0.76 4.75 -15.37
N LEU A 170 0.37 5.44 -15.36
CA LEU A 170 0.78 6.31 -14.26
C LEU A 170 0.22 7.73 -14.45
N ILE A 171 -0.36 8.29 -13.39
CA ILE A 171 -1.01 9.60 -13.36
C ILE A 171 -0.34 10.44 -12.27
N GLN A 172 0.30 11.54 -12.69
CA GLN A 172 1.16 12.36 -11.84
C GLN A 172 0.75 13.82 -11.75
#